data_AF-A0A220US12-F1
#
_entry.id   AF-A0A220US12-F1
#
_cell.length_a   1.000
_cell.length_b   1.000
_cell.length_c   1.000
_cell.angle_alpha   90.00
_cell.angle_beta   90.00
_cell.angle_gamma   90.00
#
_symmetry.space_group_name_H-M   'P 1'
#
loop_
_entity.id
_entity.type
_entity.pdbx_description
1 polymer ?
#
loop_
_entity_poly.entity_id
_entity_poly.type
_entity_poly.pdbx_seq_one_letter_code
_entity_poly.pdbx_strand_id
1 'polypeptide(L)'
;MLRELEKAEQKWGGSNKLIDQWLENRRKLLVHYCQIAGLPPYGKAEKSLPSFDHVKSFCDLLVDYVSEGHFEVYDQVVNACEKFGASSKTLAQQVLPKITPTTNAALDFNDKYAEAQDDQVLYQLDKDLSELAHTMETRFELEDKLLEVLHNQYSEHAQQA
;
A
#
# COMPACT_ATOMS: atom_id res chain seq x y z
N MET A 1 9.70 1.18 5.22
CA MET A 1 8.68 1.71 4.28
C MET A 1 9.23 2.57 3.14
N LEU A 2 9.46 3.90 3.24
CA LEU A 2 9.83 4.75 2.07
C LEU A 2 11.11 4.32 1.33
N ARG A 3 12.17 3.95 2.05
CA ARG A 3 13.41 3.44 1.44
C ARG A 3 13.21 2.10 0.72
N GLU A 4 12.29 1.26 1.20
CA GLU A 4 11.99 -0.01 0.54
C GLU A 4 11.17 0.23 -0.73
N LEU A 5 10.27 1.21 -0.73
CA LEU A 5 9.60 1.67 -1.95
C LEU A 5 10.62 2.17 -2.99
N GLU A 6 11.60 3.00 -2.61
CA GLU A 6 12.63 3.47 -3.55
C GLU A 6 13.42 2.31 -4.19
N LYS A 7 13.72 1.26 -3.42
CA LYS A 7 14.35 0.04 -3.96
C LYS A 7 13.41 -0.71 -4.91
N ALA A 8 12.12 -0.81 -4.57
CA ALA A 8 11.12 -1.45 -5.42
C ALA A 8 10.97 -0.71 -6.76
N GLU A 9 10.96 0.62 -6.75
CA GLU A 9 10.93 1.45 -7.96
C GLU A 9 12.20 1.32 -8.81
N GLN A 10 13.37 1.22 -8.19
CA GLN A 10 14.60 0.93 -8.92
C GLN A 10 14.60 -0.47 -9.55
N LYS A 11 13.96 -1.45 -8.89
CA LYS A 11 13.92 -2.85 -9.33
C LYS A 11 12.87 -3.08 -10.43
N TRP A 12 11.70 -2.46 -10.34
CA TRP A 12 10.54 -2.79 -11.19
C TRP A 12 9.94 -1.60 -11.93
N GLY A 13 10.36 -0.37 -11.62
CA GLY A 13 9.83 0.84 -12.24
C GLY A 13 10.19 0.93 -13.72
N GLY A 14 9.25 1.41 -14.53
CA GLY A 14 9.35 1.55 -15.98
C GLY A 14 9.09 0.25 -16.76
N SER A 15 8.93 -0.90 -16.08
CA SER A 15 8.73 -2.19 -16.74
C SER A 15 7.29 -2.38 -17.25
N ASN A 16 6.30 -1.82 -16.56
CA ASN A 16 4.90 -1.91 -16.96
C ASN A 16 4.06 -0.79 -16.30
N LYS A 17 3.09 -0.25 -17.03
CA LYS A 17 2.20 0.81 -16.52
C LYS A 17 1.44 0.44 -15.25
N LEU A 18 1.04 -0.83 -15.10
CA LEU A 18 0.36 -1.31 -13.89
C LEU A 18 1.30 -1.31 -12.67
N ILE A 19 2.53 -1.77 -12.86
CA ILE A 19 3.55 -1.77 -11.81
C ILE A 19 3.87 -0.33 -11.38
N ASP A 20 4.05 0.56 -12.37
CA ASP A 20 4.31 1.97 -12.11
C ASP A 20 3.15 2.65 -11.36
N GLN A 21 1.92 2.37 -11.77
CA GLN A 21 0.73 2.89 -11.12
C GLN A 21 0.63 2.43 -9.65
N TRP A 22 0.93 1.15 -9.39
CA TRP A 22 0.91 0.59 -8.04
C TRP A 22 1.98 1.23 -7.15
N LEU A 23 3.21 1.34 -7.65
CA LEU A 23 4.31 1.98 -6.91
C LEU A 23 4.03 3.46 -6.63
N GLU A 24 3.45 4.17 -7.58
CA GLU A 24 3.04 5.58 -7.41
C GLU A 24 1.92 5.74 -6.38
N ASN A 25 0.92 4.87 -6.38
CA ASN A 25 -0.15 4.92 -5.37
C ASN A 25 0.39 4.57 -3.97
N ARG A 26 1.33 3.61 -3.88
CA ARG A 26 2.05 3.33 -2.63
C ARG A 26 2.85 4.55 -2.15
N ARG A 27 3.50 5.27 -3.07
CA ARG A 27 4.22 6.52 -2.77
C ARG A 27 3.29 7.56 -2.17
N LYS A 28 2.17 7.84 -2.83
CA LYS A 28 1.18 8.83 -2.36
C LYS A 28 0.71 8.49 -0.96
N LEU A 29 0.35 7.24 -0.70
CA LEU A 29 -0.06 6.78 0.63
C LEU A 29 1.01 7.05 1.69
N LEU A 30 2.27 6.68 1.42
CA LEU A 30 3.38 6.87 2.36
C LEU A 30 3.72 8.34 2.62
N VAL A 31 3.63 9.19 1.60
CA VAL A 31 3.85 10.64 1.76
C VAL A 31 2.78 11.24 2.68
N HIS A 32 1.50 10.91 2.45
CA HIS A 32 0.41 11.38 3.30
C HIS A 32 0.51 10.84 4.72
N TYR A 33 0.91 9.57 4.88
CA TYR A 33 1.23 9.01 6.20
C TYR A 33 2.27 9.86 6.94
N CYS A 34 3.38 10.20 6.29
CA CYS A 34 4.42 11.03 6.90
C CYS A 34 3.92 12.44 7.28
N GLN A 35 3.01 13.01 6.49
CA GLN A 35 2.41 14.32 6.76
C GLN A 35 1.54 14.29 8.02
N ILE A 36 0.64 13.31 8.15
CA ILE A 36 -0.26 13.23 9.32
C ILE A 36 0.45 12.73 10.58
N ALA A 37 1.50 11.92 10.44
CA ALA A 37 2.35 11.47 11.55
C ALA A 37 3.36 12.54 11.98
N GLY A 38 3.42 13.70 11.30
CA GLY A 38 4.36 14.77 11.61
C GLY A 38 5.84 14.37 11.44
N LEU A 39 6.13 13.39 10.58
CA LEU A 39 7.49 12.92 10.35
C LEU A 39 8.27 13.92 9.46
N PRO A 40 9.59 14.08 9.67
CA PRO A 40 10.40 14.94 8.80
C PRO A 40 10.28 14.53 7.32
N PRO A 41 10.24 15.48 6.37
CA PRO A 41 10.35 16.94 6.51
C PRO A 41 9.02 17.67 6.82
N TYR A 42 7.92 16.95 7.05
CA TYR A 42 6.57 17.50 7.13
C TYR A 42 6.13 17.91 8.55
N GLY A 43 6.92 17.57 9.57
CA GLY A 43 6.66 17.95 10.95
C GLY A 43 6.75 19.46 11.17
N LYS A 44 5.73 20.05 11.82
CA LYS A 44 5.79 21.41 12.35
C LYS A 44 6.70 21.44 13.59
N ALA A 45 7.31 22.59 13.88
CA ALA A 45 8.17 22.79 15.05
C ALA A 45 7.44 22.59 16.39
N GLU A 46 6.11 22.66 16.40
CA GLU A 46 5.25 22.36 17.55
C GLU A 46 4.45 21.09 17.30
N LYS A 47 4.32 20.25 18.33
CA LYS A 47 3.49 19.03 18.32
C LYS A 47 2.00 19.40 18.32
N SER A 48 1.49 19.89 17.20
CA SER A 48 0.07 20.16 16.97
C SER A 48 -0.60 18.95 16.32
N LEU A 49 -1.86 18.69 16.67
CA LEU A 49 -2.69 17.71 15.98
C LEU A 49 -2.80 18.06 14.47
N PRO A 50 -2.84 17.07 13.56
CA PRO A 50 -3.15 17.32 12.16
C PRO A 50 -4.59 17.81 12.01
N SER A 51 -4.89 18.52 10.91
CA SER A 51 -6.27 18.88 10.61
C SER A 51 -7.08 17.66 10.16
N PHE A 52 -8.37 17.64 10.49
CA PHE A 52 -9.30 16.60 10.04
C PHE A 52 -9.29 16.41 8.52
N ASP A 53 -9.14 17.49 7.74
CA ASP A 53 -9.05 17.38 6.28
C ASP A 53 -7.84 16.55 5.81
N HIS A 54 -6.69 16.68 6.47
CA HIS A 54 -5.50 15.87 6.12
C HIS A 54 -5.69 14.41 6.53
N VAL A 55 -6.30 14.17 7.70
CA VAL A 55 -6.61 12.81 8.18
C VAL A 55 -7.60 12.14 7.23
N LYS A 56 -8.68 12.83 6.86
CA LYS A 56 -9.66 12.34 5.89
C LYS A 56 -9.03 12.06 4.53
N SER A 57 -8.20 12.96 4.02
CA SER A 57 -7.49 12.75 2.74
C SER A 57 -6.60 11.51 2.79
N PHE A 58 -5.96 11.24 3.93
CA PHE A 58 -5.19 10.00 4.12
C PHE A 58 -6.09 8.76 4.16
N CYS A 59 -7.24 8.83 4.84
CA CYS A 59 -8.23 7.75 4.85
C CYS A 59 -8.73 7.42 3.44
N ASP A 60 -9.08 8.44 2.63
CA ASP A 60 -9.50 8.26 1.24
C ASP A 60 -8.41 7.53 0.43
N LEU A 61 -7.15 8.00 0.52
CA LEU A 61 -6.02 7.36 -0.15
C LEU A 61 -5.76 5.92 0.33
N LEU A 62 -5.94 5.66 1.63
CA LEU A 62 -5.77 4.34 2.22
C LEU A 62 -6.81 3.36 1.66
N VAL A 63 -8.08 3.78 1.61
CA VAL A 63 -9.18 2.98 1.06
C VAL A 63 -8.96 2.73 -0.43
N ASP A 64 -8.60 3.76 -1.19
CA ASP A 64 -8.28 3.63 -2.62
C ASP A 64 -7.15 2.62 -2.84
N TYR A 65 -6.06 2.74 -2.08
CA TYR A 65 -4.90 1.85 -2.19
C TYR A 65 -5.23 0.39 -1.83
N VAL A 66 -6.03 0.16 -0.78
CA VAL A 66 -6.39 -1.22 -0.43
C VAL A 66 -7.39 -1.82 -1.41
N SER A 67 -8.24 -1.00 -2.02
CA SER A 67 -9.24 -1.41 -3.01
C SER A 67 -8.63 -1.73 -4.37
N GLU A 68 -7.67 -0.93 -4.84
CA GLU A 68 -6.98 -1.14 -6.13
C GLU A 68 -6.36 -2.55 -6.25
N GLY A 69 -5.81 -3.04 -5.13
CA GLY A 69 -5.27 -4.40 -5.05
C GLY A 69 -6.31 -5.48 -5.38
N HIS A 70 -7.53 -5.35 -4.82
CA HIS A 70 -8.59 -6.36 -4.92
C HIS A 70 -9.31 -6.39 -6.28
N PHE A 71 -9.29 -5.31 -7.05
CA PHE A 71 -10.08 -5.22 -8.27
C PHE A 71 -9.31 -5.43 -9.58
N GLU A 72 -8.02 -5.10 -9.64
CA GLU A 72 -7.29 -5.13 -10.91
C GLU A 72 -5.99 -5.93 -10.84
N VAL A 73 -5.33 -5.90 -9.69
CA VAL A 73 -3.97 -6.41 -9.55
C VAL A 73 -3.96 -7.89 -9.21
N TYR A 74 -4.76 -8.34 -8.24
CA TYR A 74 -4.76 -9.76 -7.84
C TYR A 74 -5.27 -10.69 -8.94
N ASP A 75 -6.23 -10.25 -9.75
CA ASP A 75 -6.70 -11.02 -10.90
C ASP A 75 -5.60 -11.18 -11.96
N GLN A 76 -4.82 -10.12 -12.22
CA GLN A 76 -3.67 -10.22 -13.13
C GLN A 76 -2.57 -11.11 -12.58
N VAL A 77 -2.31 -11.07 -11.27
CA VAL A 77 -1.39 -12.01 -10.61
C VAL A 77 -1.88 -13.44 -10.78
N VAL A 78 -3.16 -13.73 -10.52
CA VAL A 78 -3.72 -15.09 -10.67
C VAL A 78 -3.58 -15.56 -12.12
N ASN A 79 -3.91 -14.71 -13.09
CA ASN A 79 -3.73 -15.00 -14.52
C ASN A 79 -2.25 -15.23 -14.89
N ALA A 80 -1.33 -14.45 -14.33
CA ALA A 80 0.11 -14.65 -14.48
C ALA A 80 0.51 -16.03 -13.97
N CYS A 81 -0.02 -16.41 -12.81
CA CYS A 81 0.27 -17.67 -12.16
C CYS A 81 -0.20 -18.89 -12.95
N GLU A 82 -1.29 -18.77 -13.72
CA GLU A 82 -1.73 -19.81 -14.64
C GLU A 82 -0.75 -20.01 -15.81
N LYS A 83 -0.08 -18.95 -16.27
CA LYS A 83 0.87 -18.99 -17.38
C LYS A 83 2.29 -19.41 -16.97
N PHE A 84 2.75 -19.00 -15.78
CA PHE A 84 4.13 -19.20 -15.31
C PHE A 84 4.33 -20.43 -14.41
N GLY A 85 3.27 -21.23 -14.19
CA GLY A 85 3.37 -22.55 -13.58
C GLY A 85 3.08 -22.61 -12.07
N ALA A 86 3.24 -23.80 -11.49
CA ALA A 86 2.77 -24.15 -10.15
C ALA A 86 3.38 -23.29 -9.02
N SER A 87 4.60 -22.80 -9.18
CA SER A 87 5.31 -22.00 -8.17
C SER A 87 4.64 -20.64 -7.95
N SER A 88 4.28 -19.92 -9.01
CA SER A 88 3.58 -18.63 -8.93
C SER A 88 2.18 -18.78 -8.35
N LYS A 89 1.45 -19.84 -8.76
CA LYS A 89 0.12 -20.16 -8.21
C LYS A 89 0.16 -20.43 -6.71
N THR A 90 1.17 -21.18 -6.25
CA THR A 90 1.37 -21.45 -4.82
C THR A 90 1.65 -20.16 -4.04
N LEU A 91 2.44 -19.25 -4.62
CA LEU A 91 2.73 -17.96 -4.00
C LEU A 91 1.45 -17.11 -3.83
N ALA A 92 0.64 -16.98 -4.89
CA ALA A 92 -0.63 -16.24 -4.81
C ALA A 92 -1.57 -16.82 -3.74
N GLN A 93 -1.69 -18.16 -3.67
CA GLN A 93 -2.50 -18.85 -2.66
C GLN A 93 -1.99 -18.64 -1.23
N GLN A 94 -0.70 -18.39 -1.03
CA GLN A 94 -0.12 -18.08 0.29
C GLN A 94 -0.20 -16.61 0.67
N VAL A 95 -0.16 -15.72 -0.33
CA VAL A 95 -0.10 -14.27 -0.14
C VAL A 95 -1.49 -13.66 0.03
N LEU A 96 -2.44 -13.98 -0.86
CA LEU A 96 -3.77 -13.35 -0.86
C LEU A 96 -4.51 -13.48 0.49
N PRO A 97 -4.52 -14.66 1.17
CA PRO A 97 -5.18 -14.78 2.48
C PRO A 97 -4.55 -13.89 3.57
N LYS A 98 -3.27 -13.52 3.42
CA LYS A 98 -2.56 -12.65 4.38
C LYS A 98 -2.79 -11.17 4.09
N ILE A 99 -3.30 -10.81 2.91
CA ILE A 99 -3.68 -9.43 2.55
C ILE A 99 -5.06 -9.08 3.10
N THR A 100 -5.98 -10.04 3.22
CA THR A 100 -7.30 -9.81 3.82
C THR A 100 -7.25 -9.14 5.20
N PRO A 101 -6.48 -9.64 6.20
CA PRO A 101 -6.42 -8.99 7.51
C PRO A 101 -5.81 -7.58 7.44
N THR A 102 -4.87 -7.31 6.52
CA THR A 102 -4.31 -5.95 6.37
C THR A 102 -5.30 -4.98 5.73
N THR A 103 -6.18 -5.49 4.85
CA THR A 103 -7.29 -4.72 4.28
C THR A 103 -8.30 -4.37 5.36
N ASN A 104 -8.68 -5.32 6.22
CA ASN A 104 -9.62 -5.06 7.31
C ASN A 104 -9.09 -3.99 8.28
N ALA A 105 -7.81 -4.09 8.69
CA ALA A 105 -7.21 -3.08 9.57
C ALA A 105 -7.18 -1.67 8.95
N ALA A 106 -7.00 -1.57 7.63
CA ALA A 106 -7.07 -0.30 6.92
C ALA A 106 -8.50 0.27 6.89
N LEU A 107 -9.52 -0.59 6.71
CA LEU A 107 -10.92 -0.19 6.79
C LEU A 107 -11.32 0.22 8.21
N ASP A 108 -10.89 -0.53 9.23
CA ASP A 108 -11.13 -0.18 10.64
C ASP A 108 -10.54 1.19 11.00
N PHE A 109 -9.34 1.51 10.47
CA PHE A 109 -8.73 2.83 10.61
C PHE A 109 -9.58 3.90 9.90
N ASN A 110 -10.01 3.65 8.66
CA ASN A 110 -10.87 4.55 7.91
C ASN A 110 -12.17 4.86 8.67
N ASP A 111 -12.85 3.83 9.16
CA ASP A 111 -14.13 3.96 9.88
C ASP A 111 -14.00 4.81 11.15
N LYS A 112 -12.83 4.77 11.80
CA LYS A 112 -12.56 5.57 12.99
C LYS A 112 -12.31 7.06 12.68
N TYR A 113 -11.67 7.36 11.55
CA TYR A 113 -11.06 8.68 11.31
C TYR A 113 -11.68 9.48 10.16
N ALA A 114 -12.30 8.84 9.16
CA ALA A 114 -12.78 9.50 7.94
C ALA A 114 -13.88 10.55 8.19
N GLU A 115 -14.72 10.31 9.21
CA GLU A 115 -15.80 11.22 9.63
C GLU A 115 -15.56 11.81 11.02
N ALA A 116 -14.34 11.71 11.55
CA ALA A 116 -14.02 12.26 12.86
C ALA A 116 -14.17 13.80 12.87
N GLN A 117 -14.87 14.32 13.88
CA GLN A 117 -15.06 15.75 14.11
C GLN A 117 -14.67 16.19 15.54
N ASP A 118 -14.23 15.23 16.36
CA ASP A 118 -13.84 15.44 17.75
C ASP A 118 -12.33 15.26 17.90
N ASP A 119 -11.66 16.30 18.42
CA ASP A 119 -10.22 16.32 18.68
C ASP A 119 -9.81 15.18 19.64
N GLN A 120 -10.73 14.68 20.48
CA GLN A 120 -10.47 13.54 21.37
C GLN A 120 -10.07 12.28 20.61
N VAL A 121 -10.61 12.08 19.40
CA VAL A 121 -10.26 10.95 18.54
C VAL A 121 -8.83 11.08 18.03
N LEU A 122 -8.37 12.31 17.76
CA LEU A 122 -7.03 12.58 17.26
C LEU A 122 -5.93 12.35 18.32
N TYR A 123 -6.24 12.37 19.62
CA TYR A 123 -5.26 11.99 20.65
C TYR A 123 -4.82 10.53 20.56
N GLN A 124 -5.60 9.67 19.92
CA GLN A 124 -5.26 8.26 19.68
C GLN A 124 -4.54 8.05 18.34
N LEU A 125 -4.49 9.08 17.49
CA LEU A 125 -4.01 8.98 16.11
C LEU A 125 -2.57 8.49 16.03
N ASP A 126 -1.65 8.99 16.88
CA ASP A 126 -0.24 8.56 16.84
C ASP A 126 -0.08 7.05 17.09
N LYS A 127 -0.88 6.52 18.02
CA LYS A 127 -0.89 5.09 18.34
C LYS A 127 -1.43 4.29 17.18
N ASP A 128 -2.60 4.69 16.66
CA ASP A 128 -3.28 3.96 15.60
C ASP A 128 -2.52 4.04 14.27
N LEU A 129 -1.83 5.16 14.00
CA LEU A 129 -0.91 5.30 12.86
C LEU A 129 0.27 4.34 12.97
N SER A 130 0.82 4.17 14.18
CA SER A 130 1.93 3.24 14.40
C SER A 130 1.50 1.80 14.17
N GLU A 131 0.30 1.42 14.62
CA GLU A 131 -0.28 0.10 14.38
C GLU A 131 -0.57 -0.11 12.88
N LEU A 132 -1.20 0.88 12.23
CA LEU A 132 -1.46 0.85 10.78
C LEU A 132 -0.17 0.73 9.98
N ALA A 133 0.90 1.44 10.35
CA ALA A 133 2.18 1.37 9.67
C ALA A 133 2.77 -0.04 9.71
N HIS A 134 2.70 -0.73 10.86
CA HIS A 134 3.16 -2.11 10.97
C HIS A 134 2.35 -3.06 10.08
N THR A 135 1.03 -2.87 10.04
CA THR A 135 0.15 -3.63 9.16
C THR A 135 0.42 -3.37 7.68
N MET A 136 0.66 -2.12 7.30
CA MET A 136 0.97 -1.74 5.93
C MET A 136 2.37 -2.19 5.51
N GLU A 137 3.35 -2.20 6.39
CA GLU A 137 4.67 -2.78 6.12
C GLU A 137 4.55 -4.27 5.76
N THR A 138 3.78 -5.04 6.56
CA THR A 138 3.49 -6.44 6.24
C THR A 138 2.77 -6.57 4.89
N ARG A 139 1.82 -5.68 4.58
CA ARG A 139 1.14 -5.66 3.29
C ARG A 139 2.14 -5.42 2.15
N PHE A 140 3.02 -4.42 2.26
CA PHE A 140 3.99 -4.10 1.22
C PHE A 140 4.94 -5.25 0.94
N GLU A 141 5.43 -5.95 1.97
CA GLU A 141 6.29 -7.13 1.79
C GLU A 141 5.59 -8.28 1.04
N LEU A 142 4.28 -8.43 1.25
CA LEU A 142 3.46 -9.40 0.56
C LEU A 142 3.25 -8.99 -0.91
N GLU A 143 2.94 -7.72 -1.14
CA GLU A 143 2.75 -7.15 -2.47
C GLU A 143 4.04 -7.14 -3.29
N ASP A 144 5.19 -6.93 -2.68
CA ASP A 144 6.50 -6.99 -3.33
C ASP A 144 6.77 -8.36 -3.97
N LYS A 145 6.29 -9.44 -3.33
CA LYS A 145 6.34 -10.79 -3.91
C LYS A 145 5.43 -10.92 -5.12
N LEU A 146 4.29 -10.23 -5.12
CA LEU A 146 3.36 -10.22 -6.26
C LEU A 146 3.92 -9.37 -7.42
N LEU A 147 4.51 -8.22 -7.11
CA LEU A 147 5.19 -7.35 -8.07
C LEU A 147 6.33 -8.07 -8.76
N GLU A 148 7.10 -8.90 -8.05
CA GLU A 148 8.15 -9.73 -8.66
C GLU A 148 7.58 -10.72 -9.70
N VAL A 149 6.45 -11.37 -9.41
CA VAL A 149 5.79 -12.26 -10.37
C VAL A 149 5.30 -11.49 -11.59
N LEU A 150 4.63 -10.36 -11.39
CA LEU A 150 4.14 -9.51 -12.48
C LEU A 150 5.30 -8.98 -13.34
N HIS A 151 6.37 -8.53 -12.71
CA HIS A 151 7.56 -8.03 -13.40
C HIS A 151 8.19 -9.10 -14.28
N ASN A 152 8.36 -10.32 -13.77
CA ASN A 152 8.91 -11.44 -14.54
C ASN A 152 8.02 -11.77 -15.73
N GLN A 153 6.69 -11.73 -15.54
CA GLN A 153 5.74 -11.93 -16.64
C GLN A 153 5.91 -10.90 -17.76
N TYR A 154 5.97 -9.61 -17.42
CA TYR A 154 6.06 -8.56 -18.43
C TYR A 154 7.45 -8.49 -19.08
N SER A 155 8.51 -8.82 -18.33
CA SER A 155 9.88 -8.86 -18.84
C SER A 155 10.08 -9.97 -19.88
N GLU A 156 9.52 -11.16 -19.65
CA GLU A 156 9.60 -12.26 -20.62
C GLU A 156 8.76 -11.98 -21.88
N HIS A 157 7.58 -11.35 -21.73
CA HIS A 157 6.77 -10.95 -22.88
C HIS A 157 7.47 -9.89 -23.75
N ALA A 158 8.24 -8.98 -23.16
CA ALA A 158 9.03 -8.00 -23.91
C ALA A 158 10.22 -8.61 -24.67
N GLN A 159 10.69 -9.81 -24.28
CA GLN A 159 11.78 -10.52 -24.97
C GLN A 159 11.30 -11.44 -26.10
N GLN A 160 9.99 -11.71 -26.18
CA GLN A 160 9.37 -12.56 -27.21
C GLN A 160 8.68 -11.77 -28.34
N ALA A 161 8.65 -10.44 -28.25
CA ALA A 161 8.08 -9.52 -29.24
C ALA A 161 9.19 -8.84 -30.06
#